data_AF-A0A9X2RHC2-F1
#
_entry.id   AF-A0A9X2RHC2-F1
#
_cell.length_a   1.000
_cell.length_b   1.000
_cell.length_c   1.000
_cell.angle_alpha   90.00
_cell.angle_beta   90.00
_cell.angle_gamma   90.00
#
_symmetry.space_group_name_H-M   'P 1'
#
loop_
_entity.id
_entity.type
_entity.pdbx_description
1 polymer ?
#
loop_
_entity_poly.entity_id
_entity_poly.type
_entity_poly.pdbx_seq_one_letter_code
_entity_poly.pdbx_strand_id
1 'polypeptide(L)'
;MADQNRKPPRAFSWVFMGTGIGIILISFEVILVDDSSVNAPLWVIGICGLIFFLTGVLIYLGEKSRYNNLLAAIMVAAMGTVGSWVALFGIDPGFSGGIPLLSADFNLSLARLLFGFGGFLCFLIAGYALKQQFTRKENSK
;
A
#
# COMPACT_ATOMS: atom_id res chain seq x y z
N MET A 1 3.48 11.22 32.88
CA MET A 1 4.52 10.35 32.31
C MET A 1 3.83 9.16 31.67
N ALA A 2 3.54 9.25 30.36
CA ALA A 2 2.88 8.17 29.64
C ALA A 2 3.90 7.06 29.36
N ASP A 3 3.49 5.83 29.61
CA ASP A 3 4.20 4.56 29.37
C ASP A 3 4.72 4.47 27.92
N GLN A 4 5.97 4.92 27.71
CA GLN A 4 6.68 4.92 26.42
C GLN A 4 7.12 3.51 25.96
N ASN A 5 6.69 2.44 26.64
CA ASN A 5 7.26 1.11 26.44
C ASN A 5 6.26 0.07 25.91
N ARG A 6 5.10 0.49 25.40
CA ARG A 6 4.18 -0.41 24.71
C ARG A 6 4.70 -0.72 23.32
N LYS A 7 5.54 -1.75 23.21
CA LYS A 7 5.84 -2.39 21.93
C LYS A 7 4.49 -2.77 21.28
N PRO A 8 4.24 -2.41 20.00
CA PRO A 8 3.02 -2.86 19.33
C PRO A 8 2.95 -4.40 19.47
N PRO A 9 1.76 -4.95 19.81
CA PRO A 9 1.65 -6.38 20.04
C PRO A 9 2.06 -7.10 18.76
N ARG A 10 3.13 -7.91 18.84
CA ARG A 10 3.65 -8.67 17.69
C ARG A 10 2.58 -9.53 17.01
N ALA A 11 1.53 -9.90 17.75
CA ALA A 11 0.34 -10.55 17.22
C ALA A 11 -0.30 -9.78 16.03
N PHE A 12 -0.31 -8.46 16.08
CA PHE A 12 -0.89 -7.62 15.03
C PHE A 12 -0.10 -7.72 13.71
N SER A 13 1.23 -7.85 13.79
CA SER A 13 2.08 -8.06 12.61
C SER A 13 1.73 -9.35 11.87
N TRP A 14 1.48 -10.45 12.59
CA TRP A 14 1.10 -11.73 12.00
C TRP A 14 -0.21 -11.67 11.23
N VAL A 15 -1.18 -10.91 11.72
CA VAL A 15 -2.46 -10.69 11.02
C VAL A 15 -2.21 -10.01 9.68
N PHE A 16 -1.42 -8.93 9.65
CA PHE A 16 -1.10 -8.21 8.40
C PHE A 16 -0.33 -9.09 7.41
N MET A 17 0.68 -9.83 7.88
CA MET A 17 1.45 -10.73 7.02
C MET A 17 0.56 -11.85 6.46
N GLY A 18 -0.28 -12.46 7.29
CA GLY A 18 -1.20 -13.52 6.88
C GLY A 18 -2.23 -13.04 5.85
N THR A 19 -2.88 -11.90 6.10
CA THR A 19 -3.81 -11.29 5.15
C THR A 19 -3.12 -10.94 3.83
N GLY A 20 -1.93 -10.34 3.89
CA GLY A 20 -1.14 -10.02 2.69
C GLY A 20 -0.79 -11.25 1.86
N ILE A 21 -0.33 -12.33 2.50
CA ILE A 21 -0.06 -13.61 1.83
C ILE A 21 -1.33 -14.17 1.17
N GLY A 22 -2.46 -14.18 1.87
CA GLY A 22 -3.73 -14.64 1.32
C GLY A 22 -4.13 -13.90 0.04
N ILE A 23 -4.01 -12.57 0.05
CA ILE A 23 -4.30 -11.72 -1.12
C ILE A 23 -3.32 -11.99 -2.27
N ILE A 24 -2.03 -12.19 -1.97
CA ILE A 24 -1.02 -12.54 -2.97
C ILE A 24 -1.33 -13.89 -3.62
N LEU A 25 -1.77 -14.89 -2.83
CA LEU A 25 -2.15 -16.20 -3.36
C LEU A 25 -3.36 -16.12 -4.30
N ILE A 26 -4.32 -15.23 -4.03
CA ILE A 26 -5.43 -14.94 -4.97
C ILE A 26 -4.89 -14.36 -6.27
N SER A 27 -3.95 -13.41 -6.20
CA SER A 27 -3.33 -12.80 -7.38
C SER A 27 -2.56 -13.77 -8.26
N PHE A 28 -2.04 -14.86 -7.69
CA PHE A 28 -1.37 -15.95 -8.42
C PHE A 28 -2.33 -17.08 -8.81
N GLU A 29 -3.65 -16.89 -8.62
CA GLU A 29 -4.69 -17.89 -8.93
C GLU A 29 -4.50 -19.23 -8.17
N VAL A 30 -3.72 -19.23 -7.08
CA VAL A 30 -3.60 -20.39 -6.18
C VAL A 30 -4.89 -20.60 -5.41
N ILE A 31 -5.54 -19.49 -5.04
CA ILE A 31 -6.89 -19.46 -4.47
C ILE A 31 -7.82 -18.95 -5.58
N LEU A 32 -8.70 -19.83 -6.07
CA LEU A 32 -9.68 -19.49 -7.08
C LEU A 32 -10.76 -18.60 -6.48
N VAL A 33 -10.96 -17.43 -7.09
CA VAL A 33 -12.01 -16.48 -6.75
C VAL A 33 -12.86 -16.30 -8.00
N ASP A 34 -14.16 -16.14 -7.81
CA ASP A 34 -15.08 -15.89 -8.94
C ASP A 34 -14.76 -14.54 -9.58
N ASP A 35 -14.54 -14.53 -10.90
CA ASP A 35 -14.21 -13.33 -11.69
C ASP A 35 -15.27 -12.23 -11.53
N SER A 36 -16.53 -12.61 -11.26
CA SER A 36 -17.63 -11.68 -11.04
C SER A 36 -17.45 -10.80 -9.79
N SER A 37 -16.62 -11.24 -8.84
CA SER A 37 -16.39 -10.56 -7.56
C SER A 37 -15.16 -9.63 -7.58
N VAL A 38 -14.42 -9.62 -8.70
CA VAL A 38 -13.12 -8.95 -8.80
C VAL A 38 -13.22 -7.67 -9.63
N ASN A 39 -13.05 -6.51 -8.98
CA ASN A 39 -13.16 -5.19 -9.61
C ASN A 39 -11.85 -4.64 -10.19
N ALA A 40 -10.73 -5.37 -10.07
CA ALA A 40 -9.41 -4.91 -10.50
C ALA A 40 -8.57 -6.06 -11.08
N PRO A 41 -7.63 -5.78 -12.00
CA PRO A 41 -6.71 -6.80 -12.50
C PRO A 41 -5.96 -7.49 -11.36
N LEU A 42 -5.70 -8.80 -11.51
CA LEU A 42 -5.04 -9.61 -10.47
C LEU A 42 -3.72 -9.01 -10.00
N TRP A 43 -2.91 -8.43 -10.89
CA TRP A 43 -1.64 -7.80 -10.50
C TRP A 43 -1.81 -6.63 -9.54
N VAL A 44 -2.90 -5.84 -9.65
CA VAL A 44 -3.21 -4.75 -8.71
C VAL A 44 -3.54 -5.33 -7.34
N ILE A 45 -4.31 -6.42 -7.31
CA ILE A 45 -4.65 -7.16 -6.09
C ILE A 45 -3.37 -7.70 -5.44
N GLY A 46 -2.45 -8.26 -6.23
CA GLY A 46 -1.16 -8.74 -5.76
C GLY A 46 -0.33 -7.62 -5.11
N ILE A 47 -0.32 -6.42 -5.70
CA ILE A 47 0.35 -5.25 -5.09
C ILE A 47 -0.33 -4.83 -3.78
N CYS A 48 -1.67 -4.85 -3.70
CA CYS A 48 -2.39 -4.63 -2.45
C CYS A 48 -1.98 -5.64 -1.37
N GLY A 49 -1.90 -6.93 -1.72
CA GLY A 49 -1.41 -7.97 -0.82
C GLY A 49 0.04 -7.73 -0.37
N LEU A 50 0.91 -7.28 -1.27
CA LEU A 50 2.29 -6.90 -0.95
C LEU A 50 2.35 -5.74 0.06
N ILE A 51 1.48 -4.73 -0.07
CA ILE A 51 1.41 -3.61 0.88
C ILE A 51 1.05 -4.12 2.28
N PHE A 52 0.04 -4.99 2.41
CA PHE A 52 -0.33 -5.60 3.69
C PHE A 52 0.81 -6.44 4.27
N PHE A 53 1.45 -7.26 3.43
CA PHE A 53 2.57 -8.09 3.85
C PHE A 53 3.75 -7.26 4.35
N LEU A 54 4.18 -6.24 3.58
CA LEU A 54 5.28 -5.34 3.95
C LEU A 54 4.95 -4.54 5.21
N THR A 55 3.70 -4.11 5.38
CA THR A 55 3.24 -3.47 6.63
C THR A 55 3.47 -4.40 7.82
N GLY A 56 3.07 -5.66 7.71
CA GLY A 56 3.30 -6.67 8.75
C GLY A 56 4.79 -6.87 9.05
N VAL A 57 5.64 -6.93 8.01
CA VAL A 57 7.10 -7.06 8.16
C VAL A 57 7.71 -5.83 8.85
N LEU A 58 7.30 -4.61 8.48
CA LEU A 58 7.76 -3.37 9.12
C LEU A 58 7.41 -3.33 10.61
N ILE A 59 6.17 -3.71 10.97
CA ILE A 59 5.74 -3.81 12.36
C ILE A 59 6.56 -4.88 13.11
N TYR A 60 6.85 -6.02 12.47
CA TYR A 60 7.64 -7.09 13.07
C TYR A 60 9.08 -6.67 13.38
N LEU A 61 9.74 -6.05 12.40
CA LEU A 61 11.14 -5.61 12.50
C LEU A 61 11.30 -4.47 13.49
N GLY A 62 10.29 -3.60 13.61
CA GLY A 62 10.30 -2.42 14.45
C GLY A 62 11.29 -1.35 13.97
N GLU A 63 11.14 -0.12 14.47
CA GLU A 63 11.75 1.10 13.91
C GLU A 63 13.28 1.08 13.76
N LYS A 64 14.00 0.31 14.59
CA LYS A 64 15.47 0.32 14.63
C LYS A 64 16.13 -0.47 13.51
N SER A 65 15.39 -1.31 12.79
CA SER A 65 15.93 -2.16 11.72
C SER A 65 16.63 -1.34 10.63
N ARG A 66 17.73 -1.87 10.10
CA ARG A 66 18.50 -1.25 8.99
C ARG A 66 17.78 -1.32 7.65
N TYR A 67 16.71 -2.11 7.55
CA TYR A 67 15.95 -2.31 6.31
C TYR A 67 14.65 -1.51 6.26
N ASN A 68 14.29 -0.80 7.33
CA ASN A 68 13.00 -0.12 7.41
C ASN A 68 12.80 0.92 6.32
N ASN A 69 13.81 1.75 6.04
CA ASN A 69 13.65 2.79 5.03
C ASN A 69 13.50 2.17 3.63
N LEU A 70 14.20 1.07 3.35
CA LEU A 70 14.03 0.32 2.11
C LEU A 70 12.63 -0.29 1.99
N LEU A 71 12.17 -0.99 3.03
CA LEU A 71 10.86 -1.65 3.03
C LEU A 71 9.72 -0.63 2.99
N ALA A 72 9.85 0.49 3.71
CA ALA A 72 8.92 1.61 3.63
C ALA A 72 8.90 2.23 2.24
N ALA A 73 10.06 2.40 1.60
CA ALA A 73 10.10 2.89 0.22
C ALA A 73 9.37 1.97 -0.75
N ILE A 74 9.60 0.65 -0.67
CA ILE A 74 8.92 -0.34 -1.52
C ILE A 74 7.41 -0.32 -1.26
N MET A 75 7.00 -0.31 0.02
CA MET A 75 5.58 -0.28 0.41
C MET A 75 4.88 0.97 -0.10
N VAL A 76 5.48 2.15 0.11
CA VAL A 76 4.87 3.42 -0.31
C VAL A 76 4.91 3.54 -1.84
N ALA A 77 5.96 3.08 -2.53
CA ALA A 77 5.98 3.02 -3.98
C ALA A 77 4.86 2.11 -4.53
N ALA A 78 4.63 0.96 -3.89
CA ALA A 78 3.51 0.07 -4.22
C ALA A 78 2.15 0.75 -4.05
N MET A 79 1.94 1.48 -2.95
CA MET A 79 0.73 2.31 -2.77
C MET A 79 0.60 3.36 -3.88
N GLY A 80 1.72 3.98 -4.26
CA GLY A 80 1.81 4.91 -5.37
C GLY A 80 1.36 4.29 -6.69
N THR A 81 1.86 3.09 -7.01
CA THR A 81 1.48 2.33 -8.20
C THR A 81 -0.02 2.03 -8.24
N VAL A 82 -0.62 1.59 -7.12
CA VAL A 82 -2.07 1.34 -7.04
C VAL A 82 -2.85 2.65 -7.25
N GLY A 83 -2.49 3.73 -6.56
CA GLY A 83 -3.15 5.03 -6.71
C GLY A 83 -3.05 5.58 -8.13
N SER A 84 -1.86 5.53 -8.75
CA SER A 84 -1.66 5.95 -10.13
C SER A 84 -2.44 5.07 -11.12
N TRP A 85 -2.52 3.76 -10.88
CA TRP A 85 -3.35 2.88 -11.71
C TRP A 85 -4.83 3.27 -11.63
N VAL A 86 -5.37 3.48 -10.43
CA VAL A 86 -6.75 3.92 -10.23
C VAL A 86 -7.01 5.26 -10.92
N ALA A 87 -6.06 6.19 -10.84
CA ALA A 87 -6.19 7.51 -11.47
C ALA A 87 -6.25 7.47 -13.01
N LEU A 88 -5.49 6.55 -13.63
CA LEU A 88 -5.37 6.46 -15.09
C LEU A 88 -6.37 5.49 -15.72
N PHE A 89 -6.62 4.37 -15.05
CA PHE A 89 -7.36 3.23 -15.61
C PHE A 89 -8.62 2.88 -14.83
N GLY A 90 -8.89 3.54 -13.70
CA GLY A 90 -10.13 3.34 -12.95
C GLY A 90 -11.37 3.72 -13.77
N ILE A 91 -12.36 2.84 -13.77
CA ILE A 91 -13.65 2.98 -14.48
C ILE A 91 -14.77 3.21 -13.45
N ASP A 92 -15.76 4.01 -13.84
CA ASP A 92 -16.88 4.50 -13.01
C ASP A 92 -17.56 3.48 -12.08
N PRO A 93 -17.98 2.28 -12.54
CA PRO A 93 -18.67 1.33 -11.65
C PRO A 93 -17.77 0.74 -10.55
N GLY A 94 -16.44 0.93 -10.65
CA GLY A 94 -15.47 0.44 -9.67
C GLY A 94 -15.22 1.40 -8.49
N PHE A 95 -15.72 2.64 -8.54
CA PHE A 95 -15.50 3.61 -7.47
C PHE A 95 -16.55 3.50 -6.38
N SER A 96 -16.21 2.84 -5.27
CA SER A 96 -17.03 2.83 -4.06
C SER A 96 -16.75 4.09 -3.22
N GLY A 97 -17.78 4.88 -2.91
CA GLY A 97 -17.67 6.02 -1.96
C GLY A 97 -17.83 7.44 -2.54
N GLY A 98 -18.53 7.60 -3.67
CA GLY A 98 -18.85 8.93 -4.22
C GLY A 98 -19.73 9.79 -3.29
N ILE A 99 -19.68 11.10 -3.47
CA ILE A 99 -20.55 12.06 -2.76
C ILE A 99 -21.93 12.03 -3.44
N PRO A 100 -23.03 11.68 -2.74
CA PRO A 100 -24.35 11.52 -3.35
C PRO A 100 -24.91 12.78 -4.02
N LEU A 101 -24.41 13.95 -3.63
CA LEU A 101 -24.83 15.26 -4.16
C LEU A 101 -24.15 15.64 -5.48
N LEU A 102 -23.09 14.93 -5.89
CA LEU A 102 -22.31 15.22 -7.08
C LEU A 102 -22.69 14.25 -8.20
N SER A 103 -22.60 14.71 -9.46
CA SER A 103 -22.78 13.83 -10.62
C SER A 103 -21.70 12.75 -10.65
N ALA A 104 -22.01 11.62 -11.29
CA ALA A 104 -21.05 10.52 -11.48
C ALA A 104 -19.75 11.01 -12.12
N ASP A 105 -19.83 11.81 -13.19
CA ASP A 105 -18.66 12.38 -13.89
C ASP A 105 -17.75 13.21 -12.96
N PHE A 106 -18.36 13.96 -12.03
CA PHE A 106 -17.61 14.78 -11.09
C PHE A 106 -16.97 13.93 -10.00
N ASN A 107 -17.68 12.92 -9.48
CA ASN A 107 -17.12 11.94 -8.56
C ASN A 107 -15.93 11.19 -9.18
N LEU A 108 -16.05 10.77 -10.44
CA LEU A 108 -14.97 10.11 -11.18
C LEU A 108 -13.75 11.04 -11.34
N SER A 109 -13.97 12.28 -11.78
CA SER A 109 -12.90 13.27 -11.96
C SER A 109 -12.18 13.58 -10.65
N LEU A 110 -12.95 13.76 -9.57
CA LEU A 110 -12.41 13.99 -8.23
C LEU A 110 -11.61 12.79 -7.73
N ALA A 111 -12.12 11.57 -7.92
CA ALA A 111 -11.41 10.35 -7.55
C ALA A 111 -10.07 10.24 -8.28
N ARG A 112 -10.07 10.44 -9.61
CA ARG A 112 -8.82 10.41 -10.41
C ARG A 112 -7.81 11.44 -9.95
N LEU A 113 -8.26 12.66 -9.63
CA LEU A 113 -7.39 13.71 -9.11
C LEU A 113 -6.79 13.32 -7.75
N LEU A 114 -7.61 12.84 -6.82
CA LEU A 114 -7.17 12.46 -5.48
C LEU A 114 -6.21 11.25 -5.50
N PHE A 115 -6.56 10.19 -6.24
CA PHE A 115 -5.69 9.02 -6.38
C PHE A 115 -4.41 9.33 -7.15
N GLY A 116 -4.49 10.18 -8.18
CA GLY A 116 -3.33 10.60 -8.97
C GLY A 116 -2.35 11.42 -8.15
N PHE A 117 -2.85 12.44 -7.44
CA PHE A 117 -2.04 13.26 -6.55
C PHE A 117 -1.49 12.45 -5.37
N GLY A 118 -2.32 11.62 -4.73
CA GLY A 118 -1.89 10.72 -3.66
C GLY A 118 -0.81 9.73 -4.12
N GLY A 119 -0.95 9.17 -5.32
CA GLY A 119 0.04 8.27 -5.91
C GLY A 119 1.37 8.99 -6.19
N PHE A 120 1.32 10.21 -6.71
CA PHE A 120 2.49 11.06 -6.90
C PHE A 120 3.21 11.36 -5.57
N LEU A 121 2.47 11.75 -4.53
CA LEU A 121 3.03 11.97 -3.19
C LEU A 121 3.69 10.70 -2.64
N CYS A 122 3.08 9.53 -2.85
CA CYS A 122 3.67 8.26 -2.45
C CYS A 122 5.04 8.03 -3.11
N PHE A 123 5.18 8.32 -4.42
CA PHE A 123 6.49 8.19 -5.08
C PHE A 123 7.54 9.17 -4.53
N LEU A 124 7.15 10.39 -4.17
CA LEU A 124 8.06 11.35 -3.53
C LEU A 124 8.52 10.85 -2.15
N ILE A 125 7.60 10.32 -1.34
CA ILE A 125 7.92 9.75 -0.02
C ILE A 125 8.82 8.51 -0.18
N ALA A 126 8.56 7.66 -1.17
CA ALA A 126 9.39 6.50 -1.47
C ALA A 126 10.82 6.91 -1.87
N GLY A 127 10.96 7.93 -2.73
CA GLY A 127 12.25 8.50 -3.10
C GLY A 127 13.00 9.08 -1.89
N TYR A 128 12.29 9.77 -1.00
CA TYR A 128 12.84 10.28 0.26
C TYR A 128 13.32 9.15 1.19
N ALA A 129 12.53 8.09 1.36
CA ALA A 129 12.89 6.93 2.17
C ALA A 129 14.11 6.19 1.58
N LEU A 130 14.19 6.03 0.24
CA LEU A 130 15.39 5.48 -0.40
C LEU A 130 16.62 6.34 -0.15
N LYS A 131 16.50 7.66 -0.29
CA LYS A 131 17.60 8.59 0.02
C LYS A 131 18.10 8.38 1.45
N GLN A 132 17.19 8.32 2.44
CA GLN A 132 17.58 8.05 3.83
C GLN A 132 18.27 6.69 4.02
N GLN A 133 17.84 5.65 3.29
CA GLN A 133 18.47 4.32 3.35
C GLN A 133 19.96 4.38 2.95
N PHE A 134 20.29 5.14 1.92
CA PHE A 134 21.67 5.26 1.44
C PHE A 134 22.52 6.16 2.34
N THR A 135 22.00 7.29 2.81
CA THR A 135 22.73 8.18 3.73
C THR A 135 23.03 7.50 5.08
N ARG A 136 22.10 6.68 5.61
CA ARG A 136 22.34 5.92 6.84
C ARG A 136 23.50 4.91 6.69
N LYS A 137 23.67 4.34 5.49
CA LYS A 137 24.72 3.36 5.20
C LYS A 137 26.11 4.01 5.16
N GLU A 138 26.20 5.26 4.72
CA GLU A 138 27.45 6.02 4.71
C GLU A 138 27.93 6.32 6.14
N ASN A 139 27.04 6.75 7.03
CA ASN A 139 27.37 7.09 8.43
C ASN A 139 27.67 5.88 9.34
N SER A 140 27.51 4.64 8.85
CA SER A 140 27.75 3.41 9.60
C SER A 140 29.11 2.76 9.27
N LYS A 141 29.88 3.36 8.35
CA LYS A 141 31.25 2.97 8.04
C LYS A 141 32.22 3.82 8.85
#